data_AF-A0A024TJE2-F1
#
_entry.id   AF-A0A024TJE2-F1
#
_cell.length_a   1.000
_cell.length_b   1.000
_cell.length_c   1.000
_cell.angle_alpha   90.00
_cell.angle_beta   90.00
_cell.angle_gamma   90.00
#
_symmetry.space_group_name_H-M   'P 1'
#
loop_
_entity.id
_entity.type
_entity.pdbx_description
1 polymer ?
#
loop_
_entity_poly.entity_id
_entity_poly.type
_entity_poly.pdbx_seq_one_letter_code
_entity_poly.pdbx_strand_id
1 'polypeptide(L)'
;MTRPPHRRHRKLVSLYEEWGFSVKQNAKILFLYNDTESFRKVPMALSLSAKPFVPLEPTCNQSFCMISLRTVDGMFVVATEDGMIDTTKGASRDVFWQSLLLDDGATDANPAEATGSGKGSTICLRSAYGKFLCVEPVGTVLADRFVNSTWETFDVLPHPTGGGVSLRSFHGNFLGLDPSNGGLAISQDPVAWDGDAINLMCNKANPTPLHVKIMRKHQTMAFALAQRKRLVDPLHHGSMTLVEACQTLMQLIGESTRQVSGSKVLASMVHDADVVRRNGHPDWLQLATFLRGLGMLFLLWTDDDAMPLRGISYDQWLRHTDTWVLGRPIPESIAHANLNDLNTDNSTHRPPTEGQRGMAHVNMPWTPDEYLYHVLEGNHTTLPREAADVIRYFSCRVWYVHDAYPDVESAADLAVKELLFALHTDRQVPTADALAAIDVDESLAYYLSLGAKYLPTVLQW
;
A
#
# COMPACT_ATOMS: atom_id res chain seq x y z
N MET A 1 42.38 -42.94 15.99
CA MET A 1 41.38 -42.88 17.08
C MET A 1 41.20 -41.43 17.50
N THR A 2 40.14 -40.77 17.01
CA THR A 2 39.81 -39.38 17.34
C THR A 2 39.25 -39.31 18.76
N ARG A 3 39.91 -38.55 19.65
CA ARG A 3 39.39 -38.29 21.00
C ARG A 3 37.97 -37.70 20.91
N PRO A 4 37.05 -38.08 21.80
CA PRO A 4 35.71 -37.50 21.82
C PRO A 4 35.83 -35.99 22.06
N PRO A 5 35.02 -35.15 21.37
CA PRO A 5 35.08 -33.71 21.55
C PRO A 5 34.83 -33.33 23.00
N HIS A 6 35.68 -32.46 23.57
CA HIS A 6 35.54 -31.96 24.94
C HIS A 6 34.15 -31.34 25.18
N ARG A 7 33.63 -31.43 26.41
CA ARG A 7 32.32 -30.90 26.85
C ARG A 7 32.11 -29.41 26.46
N ARG A 8 33.19 -28.63 26.37
CA ARG A 8 33.20 -27.21 25.95
C ARG A 8 33.01 -27.00 24.45
N HIS A 9 33.52 -27.93 23.61
CA HIS A 9 33.36 -27.90 22.15
C HIS A 9 31.89 -28.07 21.76
N ARG A 10 31.18 -29.04 22.35
CA ARG A 10 29.74 -29.22 22.12
C ARG A 10 28.95 -27.99 22.55
N LYS A 11 29.24 -27.40 23.72
CA LYS A 11 28.53 -26.20 24.17
C LYS A 11 28.66 -25.01 23.21
N LEU A 12 29.86 -24.75 22.70
CA LEU A 12 30.08 -23.61 21.82
C LEU A 12 29.48 -23.86 20.43
N VAL A 13 29.68 -25.04 19.85
CA VAL A 13 29.08 -25.40 18.54
C VAL A 13 27.56 -25.38 18.64
N SER A 14 26.98 -25.98 19.68
CA SER A 14 25.53 -25.97 19.90
C SER A 14 24.98 -24.56 20.12
N LEU A 15 25.70 -23.66 20.80
CA LEU A 15 25.31 -22.25 20.92
C LEU A 15 25.25 -21.55 19.54
N TYR A 16 26.24 -21.78 18.67
CA TYR A 16 26.21 -21.21 17.32
C TYR A 16 25.16 -21.88 16.42
N GLU A 17 24.87 -23.17 16.63
CA GLU A 17 23.76 -23.87 15.97
C GLU A 17 22.39 -23.33 16.42
N GLU A 18 22.22 -22.99 17.70
CA GLU A 18 21.05 -22.27 18.23
C GLU A 18 20.91 -20.87 17.59
N TRP A 19 22.02 -20.24 17.21
CA TRP A 19 22.05 -18.97 16.46
C TRP A 19 21.91 -19.15 14.94
N GLY A 20 21.57 -20.35 14.46
CA GLY A 20 21.28 -20.61 13.05
C GLY A 20 22.50 -20.88 12.16
N PHE A 21 23.70 -20.96 12.74
CA PHE A 21 24.89 -21.37 11.99
C PHE A 21 24.96 -22.89 11.85
N SER A 22 25.50 -23.38 10.75
CA SER A 22 25.86 -24.78 10.56
C SER A 22 27.36 -24.95 10.44
N VAL A 23 27.90 -26.11 10.81
CA VAL A 23 29.32 -26.42 10.61
C VAL A 23 29.60 -26.47 9.09
N LYS A 24 30.54 -25.65 8.61
CA LYS A 24 30.89 -25.59 7.18
C LYS A 24 31.51 -26.92 6.75
N GLN A 25 30.79 -27.70 5.95
CA GLN A 25 31.28 -28.97 5.43
C GLN A 25 32.51 -28.74 4.54
N ASN A 26 33.50 -29.63 4.65
CA ASN A 26 34.77 -29.60 3.89
C ASN A 26 35.70 -28.40 4.15
N ALA A 27 35.49 -27.63 5.21
CA ALA A 27 36.40 -26.54 5.57
C ALA A 27 37.71 -27.08 6.18
N LYS A 28 38.84 -26.46 5.81
CA LYS A 28 40.17 -26.81 6.36
C LYS A 28 40.19 -26.55 7.88
N ILE A 29 40.34 -27.60 8.67
CA ILE A 29 40.44 -27.48 10.13
C ILE A 29 41.82 -26.90 10.45
N LEU A 30 41.84 -25.74 11.11
CA LEU A 30 43.05 -25.09 11.58
C LEU A 30 43.23 -25.35 13.07
N PHE A 31 44.47 -25.67 13.46
CA PHE A 31 44.86 -25.80 14.86
C PHE A 31 45.76 -24.62 15.22
N LEU A 32 45.43 -23.93 16.31
CA LEU A 32 46.29 -22.92 16.92
C LEU A 32 46.97 -23.53 18.13
N TYR A 33 48.27 -23.31 18.25
CA TYR A 33 49.06 -23.71 19.41
C TYR A 33 49.64 -22.46 20.04
N ASN A 34 49.43 -22.28 21.35
CA ASN A 34 49.95 -21.14 22.11
C ASN A 34 50.94 -21.60 23.21
N ASP A 35 51.77 -22.58 22.86
CA ASP A 35 52.81 -23.19 23.72
C ASP A 35 52.31 -24.05 24.89
N THR A 36 51.06 -23.87 25.33
CA THR A 36 50.46 -24.61 26.45
C THR A 36 49.20 -25.38 26.06
N GLU A 37 48.44 -24.91 25.06
CA GLU A 37 47.20 -25.53 24.63
C GLU A 37 47.06 -25.59 23.10
N SER A 38 46.30 -26.58 22.62
CA SER A 38 45.94 -26.73 21.21
C SER A 38 44.45 -26.42 21.01
N PHE A 39 44.15 -25.38 20.24
CA PHE A 39 42.78 -24.98 19.90
C PHE A 39 42.40 -25.41 18.49
N ARG A 40 41.25 -26.08 18.36
CA ARG A 40 40.67 -26.42 17.06
C ARG A 40 39.72 -25.30 16.61
N LYS A 41 40.00 -24.66 15.48
CA LYS A 41 39.03 -23.76 14.83
C LYS A 41 37.98 -24.58 14.09
N VAL A 42 36.71 -24.30 14.37
CA VAL A 42 35.56 -24.91 13.68
C VAL A 42 34.96 -23.83 12.80
N PRO A 43 35.11 -23.92 11.46
CA PRO A 43 34.49 -22.95 10.56
C PRO A 43 32.98 -23.16 10.57
N MET A 44 32.23 -22.14 11.02
CA MET A 44 30.77 -22.10 10.98
C MET A 44 30.32 -21.30 9.75
N ALA A 45 29.17 -21.64 9.18
CA ALA A 45 28.54 -20.96 8.07
C ALA A 45 27.09 -20.61 8.44
N LEU A 46 26.70 -19.36 8.22
CA LEU A 46 25.29 -18.96 8.25
C LEU A 46 24.81 -18.95 6.80
N SER A 47 23.82 -19.79 6.48
CA SER A 47 23.17 -19.72 5.18
C SER A 47 22.23 -18.53 5.18
N LEU A 48 22.73 -17.38 4.73
CA LEU A 48 21.87 -16.25 4.41
C LEU A 48 21.04 -16.68 3.19
N SER A 49 19.80 -17.09 3.43
CA SER A 49 18.81 -17.21 2.37
C SER A 49 18.63 -15.82 1.78
N ALA A 50 19.26 -15.56 0.64
CA ALA A 50 18.79 -14.53 -0.26
C ALA A 50 17.41 -14.98 -0.77
N LYS A 51 16.37 -14.69 -0.01
CA LYS A 51 15.10 -14.29 -0.60
C LYS A 51 15.20 -12.79 -0.85
N PRO A 52 15.66 -12.32 -2.02
CA PRO A 52 15.19 -11.04 -2.53
C PRO A 52 13.84 -11.36 -3.21
N PHE A 53 12.83 -10.52 -3.27
CA PHE A 53 12.76 -9.08 -3.15
C PHE A 53 11.25 -8.82 -3.15
N VAL A 54 10.67 -8.32 -2.07
CA VAL A 54 9.63 -7.33 -2.33
C VAL A 54 10.45 -6.04 -2.46
N PRO A 55 10.54 -5.41 -3.64
CA PRO A 55 10.94 -4.02 -3.69
C PRO A 55 9.86 -3.25 -2.95
N LEU A 56 10.01 -3.11 -1.65
CA LEU A 56 9.63 -1.87 -1.04
C LEU A 56 10.96 -1.17 -0.86
N GLU A 57 11.23 -0.21 -1.75
CA GLU A 57 12.13 0.87 -1.35
C GLU A 57 11.71 1.31 0.05
N PRO A 58 12.65 1.64 0.95
CA PRO A 58 12.26 2.19 2.24
C PRO A 58 11.38 3.41 1.98
N THR A 59 10.08 3.28 2.20
CA THR A 59 9.18 4.39 2.36
C THR A 59 9.62 5.06 3.66
N CYS A 60 10.59 5.98 3.55
CA CYS A 60 10.36 7.24 4.22
C CYS A 60 8.95 7.64 3.83
N ASN A 61 8.11 7.93 4.82
CA ASN A 61 6.70 8.19 4.63
C ASN A 61 6.58 9.56 3.94
N GLN A 62 6.96 9.64 2.66
CA GLN A 62 6.95 10.85 1.88
C GLN A 62 5.51 11.09 1.46
N SER A 63 4.76 11.67 2.40
CA SER A 63 3.54 12.36 2.05
C SER A 63 3.90 13.40 1.00
N PHE A 64 3.29 13.27 -0.18
CA PHE A 64 3.51 14.19 -1.27
C PHE A 64 2.19 14.74 -1.79
N CYS A 65 2.23 15.97 -2.28
CA CYS A 65 1.15 16.54 -3.08
C CYS A 65 1.67 16.88 -4.47
N MET A 66 0.78 16.85 -5.46
CA MET A 66 1.11 17.37 -6.78
C MET A 66 0.84 18.87 -6.77
N ILE A 67 1.83 19.65 -7.18
CA ILE A 67 1.68 21.09 -7.37
C ILE A 67 2.00 21.46 -8.81
N SER A 68 1.43 22.56 -9.29
CA SER A 68 1.88 23.21 -10.51
C SER A 68 2.36 24.62 -10.17
N LEU A 69 3.55 24.98 -10.65
CA LEU A 69 4.09 26.33 -10.59
C LEU A 69 3.71 27.06 -11.87
N ARG A 70 3.23 28.30 -11.74
CA ARG A 70 2.80 29.11 -12.88
C ARG A 70 3.43 30.48 -12.88
N THR A 71 3.70 30.97 -14.08
CA THR A 71 4.11 32.33 -14.35
C THR A 71 2.93 33.30 -14.21
N VAL A 72 3.22 34.60 -14.10
CA VAL A 72 2.19 35.66 -14.00
C VAL A 72 1.27 35.70 -15.23
N ASP A 73 1.77 35.29 -16.40
CA ASP A 73 1.00 35.18 -17.64
C ASP A 73 0.31 33.81 -17.82
N GLY A 74 0.33 32.95 -16.80
CA GLY A 74 -0.43 31.71 -16.72
C GLY A 74 0.20 30.51 -17.43
N MET A 75 1.49 30.56 -17.79
CA MET A 75 2.24 29.41 -18.29
C MET A 75 2.67 28.51 -17.14
N PHE A 76 2.79 27.21 -17.39
CA PHE A 76 3.31 26.26 -16.41
C PHE A 76 4.82 26.20 -16.48
N VAL A 77 5.48 26.22 -15.33
CA VAL A 77 6.92 25.95 -15.21
C VAL A 77 7.14 24.44 -15.20
N VAL A 78 7.99 23.95 -16.10
CA VAL A 78 8.27 22.53 -16.31
C VAL A 78 9.77 22.25 -16.29
N ALA A 79 10.13 21.01 -15.98
CA ALA A 79 11.47 20.51 -16.28
C ALA A 79 11.46 19.82 -17.65
N THR A 80 12.49 20.05 -18.45
CA THR A 80 12.75 19.24 -19.64
C THR A 80 13.40 17.92 -19.26
N GLU A 81 13.42 16.96 -20.18
CA GLU A 81 14.10 15.67 -19.99
C GLU A 81 15.58 15.85 -19.63
N ASP A 82 16.26 16.85 -20.21
CA ASP A 82 17.67 17.17 -19.92
C ASP A 82 17.88 17.87 -18.58
N GLY A 83 16.80 18.23 -17.86
CA GLY A 83 16.85 18.87 -16.54
C GLY A 83 16.94 20.40 -16.58
N MET A 84 16.64 21.02 -17.71
CA MET A 84 16.49 22.47 -17.82
C MET A 84 15.09 22.90 -17.38
N ILE A 85 14.96 24.14 -16.92
CA ILE A 85 13.66 24.74 -16.60
C ILE A 85 13.13 25.45 -17.83
N ASP A 86 11.87 25.18 -18.17
CA ASP A 86 11.17 25.78 -19.31
C ASP A 86 9.72 26.14 -18.93
N THR A 87 8.98 26.75 -19.85
CA THR A 87 7.57 27.09 -19.67
C THR A 87 6.70 26.53 -20.79
N THR A 88 5.48 26.10 -20.45
CA THR A 88 4.52 25.58 -21.44
C THR A 88 3.09 26.03 -21.19
N LYS A 89 2.31 26.13 -22.26
CA LYS A 89 0.85 26.35 -22.21
C LYS A 89 0.06 25.04 -22.23
N GLY A 90 0.71 23.91 -22.48
CA GLY A 90 0.06 22.60 -22.59
C GLY A 90 -0.19 21.96 -21.23
N ALA A 91 -1.40 21.45 -21.01
CA ALA A 91 -1.72 20.64 -19.82
C ALA A 91 -1.27 19.17 -20.04
N SER A 92 0.04 18.93 -20.08
CA SER A 92 0.62 17.57 -20.05
C SER A 92 0.92 17.15 -18.61
N ARG A 93 1.37 15.91 -18.39
CA ARG A 93 1.82 15.46 -17.06
C ARG A 93 3.09 16.18 -16.60
N ASP A 94 3.82 16.79 -17.52
CA ASP A 94 5.12 17.44 -17.29
C ASP A 94 4.97 18.76 -16.51
N VAL A 95 3.76 19.29 -16.43
CA VAL A 95 3.44 20.51 -15.66
C VAL A 95 3.35 20.29 -14.16
N PHE A 96 3.41 19.03 -13.71
CA PHE A 96 3.25 18.68 -12.31
C PHE A 96 4.58 18.40 -11.65
N TRP A 97 4.74 18.98 -10.47
CA TRP A 97 5.84 18.72 -9.55
C TRP A 97 5.31 17.94 -8.36
N GLN A 98 5.97 16.83 -8.05
CA GLN A 98 5.74 16.08 -6.82
C GLN A 98 6.45 16.82 -5.67
N SER A 99 5.68 17.39 -4.75
CA SER A 99 6.21 18.04 -3.55
C SER A 99 6.32 17.02 -2.43
N LEU A 100 7.55 16.70 -2.03
CA LEU A 100 7.87 15.68 -1.04
C LEU A 100 8.21 16.37 0.27
N LEU A 101 7.47 16.06 1.34
CA LEU A 101 7.80 16.57 2.68
C LEU A 101 9.04 15.84 3.22
N LEU A 102 10.01 16.59 3.73
CA LEU A 102 11.13 16.04 4.47
C LEU A 102 10.82 16.08 5.97
N ASP A 103 10.98 14.94 6.63
CA ASP A 103 10.75 14.81 8.06
C ASP A 103 11.94 15.43 8.80
N ASP A 104 11.76 16.64 9.33
CA ASP A 104 12.83 17.41 9.99
C ASP A 104 13.15 16.91 11.42
N GLY A 105 12.76 15.69 11.78
CA GLY A 105 13.07 15.08 13.07
C GLY A 105 12.44 15.78 14.28
N ALA A 106 11.42 16.63 14.07
CA ALA A 106 10.65 17.29 15.11
C ALA A 106 9.46 16.44 15.58
N THR A 107 9.67 15.13 15.77
CA THR A 107 8.79 14.31 16.60
C THR A 107 9.22 14.52 18.05
N ASP A 108 8.54 15.42 18.76
CA ASP A 108 8.36 15.44 20.25
C ASP A 108 8.05 16.84 20.83
N ALA A 109 8.00 17.91 20.03
CA ALA A 109 7.64 19.22 20.54
C ALA A 109 6.11 19.45 20.51
N ASN A 110 5.55 19.76 21.67
CA ASN A 110 4.18 20.23 21.86
C ASN A 110 3.96 21.49 20.98
N PRO A 111 2.91 21.57 20.13
CA PRO A 111 2.73 22.66 19.17
C PRO A 111 2.65 24.07 19.80
N ALA A 112 2.41 24.14 21.11
CA ALA A 112 2.31 25.39 21.86
C ALA A 112 3.66 25.98 22.32
N GLU A 113 4.77 25.23 22.24
CA GLU A 113 6.09 25.67 22.71
C GLU A 113 7.12 25.93 21.59
N ALA A 114 6.72 25.81 20.32
CA ALA A 114 7.55 26.15 19.17
C ALA A 114 7.66 27.67 18.93
N THR A 115 8.02 28.43 19.96
CA THR A 115 8.42 29.83 19.82
C THR A 115 9.94 29.92 19.90
N GLY A 116 10.64 29.88 18.75
CA GLY A 116 12.07 30.20 18.77
C GLY A 116 12.91 29.91 17.53
N SER A 117 12.51 29.02 16.61
CA SER A 117 13.24 28.84 15.35
C SER A 117 12.27 28.98 14.18
N GLY A 118 12.38 30.06 13.41
CA GLY A 118 11.58 30.31 12.19
C GLY A 118 11.89 29.35 11.03
N LYS A 119 12.03 28.06 11.31
CA LYS A 119 12.18 27.01 10.30
C LYS A 119 10.79 26.44 10.01
N GLY A 120 10.25 26.77 8.84
CA GLY A 120 9.05 26.10 8.32
C GLY A 120 9.38 24.70 7.83
N SER A 121 8.39 23.94 7.39
CA SER A 121 8.58 22.58 6.86
C SER A 121 9.47 22.59 5.63
N THR A 122 10.40 21.64 5.54
CA THR A 122 11.29 21.48 4.38
C THR A 122 10.65 20.58 3.33
N ILE A 123 10.69 20.99 2.06
CA ILE A 123 10.20 20.21 0.92
C ILE A 123 11.26 20.00 -0.16
N CYS A 124 11.06 18.98 -0.99
CA CYS A 124 11.72 18.82 -2.28
C CYS A 124 10.67 18.82 -3.40
N LEU A 125 11.05 19.29 -4.59
CA LEU A 125 10.18 19.28 -5.78
C LEU A 125 10.78 18.36 -6.84
N ARG A 126 10.04 17.32 -7.21
CA ARG A 126 10.45 16.34 -8.23
C ARG A 126 9.62 16.48 -9.49
N SER A 127 10.26 16.57 -10.64
CA SER A 127 9.62 16.69 -11.95
C SER A 127 8.97 15.38 -12.42
N ALA A 128 8.20 15.46 -13.51
CA ALA A 128 7.61 14.27 -14.16
C ALA A 128 8.65 13.26 -14.67
N TYR A 129 9.89 13.72 -14.94
CA TYR A 129 11.03 12.87 -15.31
C TYR A 129 11.77 12.28 -14.10
N GLY A 130 11.24 12.51 -12.90
CA GLY A 130 11.79 11.98 -11.67
C GLY A 130 13.04 12.70 -11.16
N LYS A 131 13.34 13.89 -11.68
CA LYS A 131 14.50 14.70 -11.29
C LYS A 131 14.11 15.84 -10.35
N PHE A 132 14.96 16.14 -9.39
CA PHE A 132 14.72 17.14 -8.35
C PHE A 132 15.16 18.53 -8.77
N LEU A 133 14.32 19.52 -8.46
CA LEU A 133 14.64 20.93 -8.56
C LEU A 133 15.77 21.27 -7.58
N CYS A 134 16.84 21.88 -8.08
CA CYS A 134 18.07 22.19 -7.39
C CYS A 134 18.42 23.67 -7.61
N VAL A 135 18.94 24.32 -6.57
CA VAL A 135 19.55 25.65 -6.68
C VAL A 135 21.04 25.53 -6.43
N GLU A 136 21.85 25.88 -7.43
CA GLU A 136 23.31 25.88 -7.32
C GLU A 136 23.85 27.11 -6.58
N PRO A 137 25.10 27.08 -6.06
CA PRO A 137 25.69 28.20 -5.31
C PRO A 137 25.74 29.52 -6.08
N VAL A 138 25.84 29.46 -7.41
CA VAL A 138 25.87 30.63 -8.30
C VAL A 138 24.47 31.14 -8.65
N GLY A 139 23.42 30.54 -8.08
CA GLY A 139 22.03 30.93 -8.27
C GLY A 139 21.33 30.34 -9.49
N THR A 140 21.97 29.39 -10.18
CA THR A 140 21.35 28.67 -11.28
C THR A 140 20.32 27.68 -10.74
N VAL A 141 19.13 27.67 -11.36
CA VAL A 141 18.03 26.75 -10.98
C VAL A 141 17.89 25.69 -12.08
N LEU A 142 18.02 24.43 -11.70
CA LEU A 142 17.96 23.27 -12.61
C LEU A 142 17.10 22.16 -12.00
N ALA A 143 16.68 21.19 -12.81
CA ALA A 143 16.00 19.99 -12.36
C ALA A 143 16.70 18.74 -12.89
N ASP A 144 17.98 18.57 -12.56
CA ASP A 144 18.87 17.56 -13.15
C ASP A 144 19.28 16.41 -12.19
N ARG A 145 18.89 16.49 -10.92
CA ARG A 145 19.35 15.56 -9.87
C ARG A 145 18.39 14.38 -9.66
N PHE A 146 18.91 13.16 -9.57
CA PHE A 146 18.09 11.96 -9.35
C PHE A 146 17.85 11.63 -7.88
N VAL A 147 18.57 12.30 -6.99
CA VAL A 147 18.49 12.14 -5.53
C VAL A 147 18.46 13.53 -4.93
N ASN A 148 17.65 13.72 -3.89
CA ASN A 148 17.64 14.95 -3.11
C ASN A 148 18.63 14.86 -1.94
N SER A 149 19.34 15.95 -1.69
CA SER A 149 20.27 16.11 -0.58
C SER A 149 20.04 17.49 0.03
N THR A 150 20.99 18.42 -0.09
CA THR A 150 20.87 19.76 0.47
C THR A 150 20.41 20.77 -0.56
N TRP A 151 20.89 20.74 -1.80
CA TRP A 151 20.61 21.80 -2.78
C TRP A 151 19.22 21.69 -3.42
N GLU A 152 18.58 20.55 -3.22
CA GLU A 152 17.23 20.23 -3.70
C GLU A 152 16.13 20.53 -2.68
N THR A 153 16.49 21.17 -1.56
CA THR A 153 15.56 21.45 -0.46
C THR A 153 15.14 22.92 -0.41
N PHE A 154 13.88 23.11 -0.02
CA PHE A 154 13.27 24.42 0.14
C PHE A 154 12.54 24.48 1.47
N ASP A 155 12.90 25.42 2.33
CA ASP A 155 12.11 25.73 3.52
C ASP A 155 10.86 26.50 3.07
N VAL A 156 9.68 26.03 3.47
CA VAL A 156 8.41 26.70 3.20
C VAL A 156 8.11 27.68 4.32
N LEU A 157 8.27 28.98 4.05
CA LEU A 157 8.09 30.05 5.05
C LEU A 157 6.83 30.89 4.73
N PRO A 158 6.10 31.42 5.74
CA PRO A 158 5.06 32.40 5.48
C PRO A 158 5.63 33.67 4.83
N HIS A 159 4.97 34.22 3.81
CA HIS A 159 5.43 35.47 3.19
C HIS A 159 5.21 36.67 4.14
N PRO A 160 6.19 37.60 4.32
CA PRO A 160 6.12 38.66 5.34
C PRO A 160 4.95 39.65 5.22
N THR A 161 4.42 39.87 4.02
CA THR A 161 3.32 40.82 3.75
C THR A 161 1.93 40.19 3.81
N GLY A 162 1.84 38.88 4.09
CA GLY A 162 0.60 38.10 4.04
C GLY A 162 0.21 37.67 2.62
N GLY A 163 -0.49 36.53 2.53
CA GLY A 163 -0.95 35.93 1.25
C GLY A 163 0.12 35.11 0.54
N GLY A 164 0.24 33.82 0.88
CA GLY A 164 1.17 32.88 0.23
C GLY A 164 2.36 32.43 1.06
N VAL A 165 3.27 31.72 0.41
CA VAL A 165 4.51 31.17 1.00
C VAL A 165 5.75 31.63 0.22
N SER A 166 6.89 31.66 0.89
CA SER A 166 8.20 31.86 0.30
C SER A 166 8.98 30.56 0.38
N LEU A 167 9.59 30.16 -0.74
CA LEU A 167 10.42 28.95 -0.82
C LEU A 167 11.89 29.35 -0.69
N ARG A 168 12.48 29.15 0.49
CA ARG A 168 13.89 29.49 0.75
C ARG A 168 14.77 28.29 0.42
N SER A 169 15.71 28.45 -0.50
CA SER A 169 16.69 27.41 -0.84
C SER A 169 17.70 27.20 0.30
N PHE A 170 18.43 26.09 0.24
CA PHE A 170 19.54 25.81 1.17
C PHE A 170 20.60 26.93 1.24
N HIS A 171 20.77 27.71 0.18
CA HIS A 171 21.70 28.84 0.13
C HIS A 171 21.16 30.13 0.77
N GLY A 172 19.93 30.11 1.29
CA GLY A 172 19.29 31.25 1.97
C GLY A 172 18.56 32.22 1.03
N ASN A 173 18.64 32.02 -0.28
CA ASN A 173 17.92 32.80 -1.28
C ASN A 173 16.52 32.24 -1.51
N PHE A 174 15.61 33.05 -2.03
CA PHE A 174 14.22 32.68 -2.27
C PHE A 174 13.98 32.33 -3.74
N LEU A 175 13.33 31.20 -3.99
CA LEU A 175 12.90 30.80 -5.33
C LEU A 175 11.77 31.71 -5.78
N GLY A 176 11.87 32.25 -7.00
CA GLY A 176 10.87 33.09 -7.63
C GLY A 176 10.84 32.89 -9.13
N LEU A 177 10.13 33.78 -9.82
CA LEU A 177 10.02 33.79 -11.27
C LEU A 177 10.95 34.86 -11.85
N ASP A 178 11.63 34.54 -12.94
CA ASP A 178 12.38 35.51 -13.74
C ASP A 178 11.38 36.34 -14.57
N PRO A 179 11.28 37.65 -14.35
CA PRO A 179 10.35 38.51 -15.08
C PRO A 179 10.70 38.69 -16.57
N SER A 180 11.88 38.27 -17.01
CA SER A 180 12.36 38.44 -18.39
C SER A 180 12.09 37.25 -19.32
N ASN A 181 12.13 36.03 -18.79
CA ASN A 181 11.95 34.79 -19.58
C ASN A 181 10.85 33.85 -19.04
N GLY A 182 10.23 34.19 -17.90
CA GLY A 182 9.18 33.37 -17.27
C GLY A 182 9.70 32.09 -16.60
N GLY A 183 11.02 31.86 -16.57
CA GLY A 183 11.65 30.74 -15.89
C GLY A 183 11.75 30.92 -14.38
N LEU A 184 12.46 30.02 -13.71
CA LEU A 184 12.77 30.15 -12.28
C LEU A 184 14.04 30.98 -12.06
N ALA A 185 14.01 31.83 -11.04
CA ALA A 185 15.15 32.61 -10.60
C ALA A 185 15.26 32.60 -9.07
N ILE A 186 16.39 33.08 -8.56
CA ILE A 186 16.58 33.31 -7.13
C ILE A 186 16.57 34.80 -6.80
N SER A 187 15.99 35.13 -5.65
CA SER A 187 15.90 36.48 -5.08
C SER A 187 16.55 36.51 -3.70
N GLN A 188 17.14 37.63 -3.33
CA GLN A 188 17.62 37.86 -1.96
C GLN A 188 16.44 38.16 -1.01
N ASP A 189 15.39 38.78 -1.54
CA ASP A 189 14.18 39.10 -0.79
C ASP A 189 13.14 37.97 -0.95
N PRO A 190 12.30 37.70 0.08
CA PRO A 190 11.20 36.76 -0.01
C PRO A 190 10.30 37.02 -1.22
N VAL A 191 10.05 35.97 -2.01
CA VAL A 191 9.12 36.01 -3.15
C VAL A 191 7.86 35.23 -2.78
N ALA A 192 6.70 35.84 -2.97
CA ALA A 192 5.42 35.22 -2.70
C ALA A 192 5.04 34.21 -3.80
N TRP A 193 4.80 32.97 -3.39
CA TRP A 193 4.04 31.98 -4.13
C TRP A 193 2.62 31.94 -3.56
N ASP A 194 1.68 32.58 -4.24
CA ASP A 194 0.28 32.72 -3.83
C ASP A 194 -0.69 32.52 -5.00
N GLY A 195 -1.99 32.47 -4.71
CA GLY A 195 -3.06 32.46 -5.71
C GLY A 195 -2.86 31.45 -6.85
N ASP A 196 -2.81 31.96 -8.08
CA ASP A 196 -2.63 31.15 -9.31
C ASP A 196 -1.18 30.73 -9.59
N ALA A 197 -0.19 31.31 -8.91
CA ALA A 197 1.24 31.07 -9.14
C ALA A 197 1.72 29.71 -8.58
N ILE A 198 1.06 29.21 -7.52
CA ILE A 198 1.26 27.86 -7.00
C ILE A 198 -0.10 27.21 -6.75
N ASN A 199 -0.41 26.15 -7.49
CA ASN A 199 -1.69 25.47 -7.38
C ASN A 199 -1.50 24.05 -6.83
N LEU A 200 -2.11 23.78 -5.68
CA LEU A 200 -2.21 22.44 -5.13
C LEU A 200 -3.24 21.64 -5.94
N MET A 201 -2.81 20.53 -6.52
CA MET A 201 -3.71 19.65 -7.26
C MET A 201 -4.26 18.57 -6.35
N CYS A 202 -5.29 18.94 -5.61
CA CYS A 202 -6.23 17.95 -5.12
C CYS A 202 -6.95 17.35 -6.33
N ASN A 203 -7.20 16.03 -6.30
CA ASN A 203 -8.21 15.44 -7.17
C ASN A 203 -9.45 16.34 -7.09
N LYS A 204 -9.82 16.99 -8.21
CA LYS A 204 -11.11 17.67 -8.30
C LYS A 204 -12.14 16.70 -7.74
N ALA A 205 -13.08 17.20 -6.94
CA ALA A 205 -14.25 16.43 -6.54
C ALA A 205 -14.98 15.97 -7.81
N ASN A 206 -14.55 14.84 -8.34
CA ASN A 206 -15.17 14.19 -9.46
C ASN A 206 -16.46 13.63 -8.85
N PRO A 207 -17.65 13.93 -9.38
CA PRO A 207 -18.87 13.29 -8.89
C PRO A 207 -18.79 11.75 -9.01
N THR A 208 -17.84 11.25 -9.81
CA THR A 208 -17.57 9.82 -9.96
C THR A 208 -16.17 9.46 -9.42
N PRO A 209 -16.07 8.66 -8.36
CA PRO A 209 -14.80 8.25 -7.78
C PRO A 209 -13.90 7.50 -8.78
N LEU A 210 -12.60 7.80 -8.78
CA LEU A 210 -11.62 7.21 -9.70
C LEU A 210 -11.55 5.68 -9.57
N HIS A 211 -11.61 5.15 -8.34
CA HIS A 211 -11.57 3.70 -8.10
C HIS A 211 -12.72 2.97 -8.80
N VAL A 212 -13.92 3.57 -8.85
CA VAL A 212 -15.06 2.99 -9.57
C VAL A 212 -14.78 2.93 -11.07
N LYS A 213 -14.16 3.96 -11.65
CA LYS A 213 -13.76 3.96 -13.07
C LYS A 213 -12.70 2.89 -13.36
N ILE A 214 -11.70 2.76 -12.49
CA ILE A 214 -10.65 1.74 -12.59
C ILE A 214 -11.28 0.34 -12.55
N MET A 215 -12.09 0.07 -11.53
CA MET A 215 -12.77 -1.21 -11.37
C MET A 215 -13.61 -1.52 -12.60
N ARG A 216 -14.47 -0.59 -13.03
CA ARG A 216 -15.36 -0.81 -14.16
C ARG A 216 -14.62 -1.06 -15.46
N LYS A 217 -13.53 -0.33 -15.74
CA LYS A 217 -12.77 -0.48 -16.98
C LYS A 217 -11.92 -1.76 -17.03
N HIS A 218 -11.27 -2.12 -15.92
CA HIS A 218 -10.19 -3.12 -15.96
C HIS A 218 -10.64 -4.54 -15.55
N GLN A 219 -11.71 -4.67 -14.75
CA GLN A 219 -12.16 -5.96 -14.24
C GLN A 219 -12.98 -6.74 -15.27
N THR A 220 -12.27 -7.38 -16.21
CA THR A 220 -12.84 -8.30 -17.21
C THR A 220 -12.55 -9.76 -16.85
N MET A 221 -13.31 -10.68 -17.43
CA MET A 221 -13.09 -12.13 -17.35
C MET A 221 -11.66 -12.50 -17.76
N ALA A 222 -11.17 -11.93 -18.87
CA ALA A 222 -9.82 -12.19 -19.35
C ALA A 222 -8.77 -11.72 -18.35
N PHE A 223 -8.93 -10.51 -17.81
CA PHE A 223 -8.04 -9.96 -16.79
C PHE A 223 -8.02 -10.80 -15.51
N ALA A 224 -9.20 -11.13 -14.96
CA ALA A 224 -9.29 -11.88 -13.71
C ALA A 224 -8.70 -13.29 -13.82
N LEU A 225 -8.96 -13.99 -14.92
CA LEU A 225 -8.36 -15.31 -15.18
C LEU A 225 -6.84 -15.23 -15.35
N ALA A 226 -6.33 -14.17 -16.00
CA ALA A 226 -4.89 -13.97 -16.16
C ALA A 226 -4.21 -13.72 -14.80
N GLN A 227 -4.80 -12.87 -13.94
CA GLN A 227 -4.26 -12.58 -12.61
C GLN A 227 -4.32 -13.82 -11.70
N ARG A 228 -5.43 -14.57 -11.71
CA ARG A 228 -5.55 -15.84 -10.98
C ARG A 228 -4.46 -16.83 -11.40
N LYS A 229 -4.31 -17.08 -12.70
CA LYS A 229 -3.28 -17.98 -13.22
C LYS A 229 -1.87 -17.55 -12.78
N ARG A 230 -1.61 -16.25 -12.75
CA ARG A 230 -0.30 -15.69 -12.40
C ARG A 230 0.01 -15.76 -10.91
N LEU A 231 -0.99 -15.53 -10.06
CA LEU A 231 -0.80 -15.33 -8.62
C LEU A 231 -1.19 -16.54 -7.76
N VAL A 232 -2.07 -17.42 -8.25
CA VAL A 232 -2.66 -18.53 -7.46
C VAL A 232 -2.23 -19.91 -7.94
N ASP A 233 -1.84 -20.06 -9.21
CA ASP A 233 -1.57 -21.36 -9.82
C ASP A 233 -0.07 -21.55 -10.16
N PRO A 234 0.83 -21.75 -9.17
CA PRO A 234 0.58 -21.89 -7.73
C PRO A 234 0.75 -20.59 -6.92
N LEU A 235 0.29 -20.56 -5.66
CA LEU A 235 0.62 -19.53 -4.66
C LEU A 235 2.09 -19.69 -4.24
N HIS A 236 2.97 -18.86 -4.81
CA HIS A 236 4.42 -18.95 -4.59
C HIS A 236 5.11 -17.60 -4.44
N HIS A 237 4.35 -16.51 -4.36
CA HIS A 237 4.87 -15.15 -4.39
C HIS A 237 5.31 -14.68 -3.00
N GLY A 238 4.70 -15.22 -1.94
CA GLY A 238 5.06 -14.94 -0.56
C GLY A 238 4.85 -16.14 0.37
N SER A 239 5.59 -16.14 1.48
CA SER A 239 5.40 -17.11 2.57
C SER A 239 5.57 -16.35 3.87
N MET A 240 4.47 -16.10 4.57
CA MET A 240 4.43 -15.20 5.72
C MET A 240 3.49 -15.76 6.79
N THR A 241 3.88 -15.59 8.05
CA THR A 241 2.97 -15.69 9.20
C THR A 241 1.90 -14.60 9.12
N LEU A 242 0.81 -14.74 9.89
CA LEU A 242 -0.23 -13.70 9.95
C LEU A 242 0.31 -12.35 10.43
N VAL A 243 1.27 -12.35 11.37
CA VAL A 243 1.92 -11.14 11.87
C VAL A 243 2.73 -10.45 10.78
N GLU A 244 3.55 -11.23 10.06
CA GLU A 244 4.32 -10.71 8.92
C GLU A 244 3.40 -10.16 7.83
N ALA A 245 2.29 -10.84 7.52
CA ALA A 245 1.31 -10.36 6.54
C ALA A 245 0.69 -9.01 6.95
N CYS A 246 0.37 -8.81 8.24
CA CYS A 246 -0.11 -7.52 8.75
C CYS A 246 0.95 -6.43 8.60
N GLN A 247 2.21 -6.73 8.95
CA GLN A 247 3.32 -5.78 8.81
C GLN A 247 3.60 -5.44 7.35
N THR A 248 3.54 -6.43 6.45
CA THR A 248 3.70 -6.22 5.02
C THR A 248 2.56 -5.37 4.45
N LEU A 249 1.33 -5.56 4.92
CA LEU A 249 0.20 -4.71 4.53
C LEU A 249 0.41 -3.25 5.00
N MET A 250 0.88 -3.04 6.22
CA MET A 250 1.23 -1.69 6.69
C MET A 250 2.25 -1.02 5.75
N GLN A 251 3.31 -1.73 5.39
CA GLN A 251 4.34 -1.22 4.48
C GLN A 251 3.79 -0.95 3.07
N LEU A 252 2.93 -1.82 2.54
CA LEU A 252 2.27 -1.63 1.25
C LEU A 252 1.49 -0.32 1.20
N ILE A 253 0.88 0.07 2.32
CA ILE A 253 0.10 1.31 2.46
C ILE A 253 0.98 2.53 2.85
N GLY A 254 2.28 2.32 3.08
CA GLY A 254 3.23 3.36 3.48
C GLY A 254 3.27 3.62 4.99
N GLU A 255 2.67 2.77 5.82
CA GLU A 255 2.68 2.93 7.27
C GLU A 255 3.94 2.32 7.92
N SER A 256 4.40 2.92 9.03
CA SER A 256 5.57 2.45 9.78
C SER A 256 5.26 1.20 10.59
N THR A 257 6.03 0.13 10.38
CA THR A 257 5.89 -1.11 11.18
C THR A 257 6.42 -1.00 12.61
N ARG A 258 7.06 0.12 12.98
CA ARG A 258 7.56 0.35 14.35
C ARG A 258 6.45 0.79 15.31
N GLN A 259 5.35 1.33 14.80
CA GLN A 259 4.24 1.85 15.59
C GLN A 259 2.93 1.22 15.12
N VAL A 260 2.73 -0.05 15.47
CA VAL A 260 1.54 -0.84 15.11
C VAL A 260 0.26 -0.17 15.63
N SER A 261 0.29 0.38 16.84
CA SER A 261 -0.81 1.15 17.44
C SER A 261 -1.31 2.33 16.60
N GLY A 262 -0.45 2.91 15.74
CA GLY A 262 -0.81 4.04 14.88
C GLY A 262 -1.32 3.65 13.49
N SER A 263 -1.47 2.35 13.20
CA SER A 263 -1.82 1.87 11.86
C SER A 263 -3.30 2.11 11.54
N LYS A 264 -3.58 2.88 10.48
CA LYS A 264 -4.96 3.18 10.05
C LYS A 264 -5.58 2.00 9.31
N VAL A 265 -4.77 1.24 8.56
CA VAL A 265 -5.25 0.04 7.86
C VAL A 265 -5.63 -1.06 8.87
N LEU A 266 -4.80 -1.29 9.89
CA LEU A 266 -5.12 -2.27 10.94
C LEU A 266 -6.28 -1.81 11.81
N ALA A 267 -6.34 -0.52 12.20
CA ALA A 267 -7.51 0.02 12.90
C ALA A 267 -8.81 -0.19 12.10
N SER A 268 -8.77 -0.04 10.77
CA SER A 268 -9.93 -0.28 9.90
C SER A 268 -10.34 -1.76 9.84
N MET A 269 -9.38 -2.68 9.76
CA MET A 269 -9.62 -4.13 9.78
C MET A 269 -10.20 -4.57 11.12
N VAL A 270 -9.58 -4.11 12.22
CA VAL A 270 -10.03 -4.37 13.59
C VAL A 270 -11.43 -3.82 13.81
N HIS A 271 -11.71 -2.58 13.38
CA HIS A 271 -13.03 -1.97 13.53
C HIS A 271 -14.13 -2.86 12.95
N ASP A 272 -13.96 -3.31 11.70
CA ASP A 272 -14.97 -4.09 10.99
C ASP A 272 -15.17 -5.46 11.65
N ALA A 273 -14.08 -6.11 12.06
CA ALA A 273 -14.15 -7.37 12.78
C ALA A 273 -14.76 -7.21 14.20
N ASP A 274 -14.53 -6.07 14.86
CA ASP A 274 -15.09 -5.77 16.18
C ASP A 274 -16.58 -5.46 16.14
N VAL A 275 -17.09 -4.89 15.05
CA VAL A 275 -18.54 -4.79 14.82
C VAL A 275 -19.15 -6.19 14.80
N VAL A 276 -18.56 -7.10 14.02
CA VAL A 276 -19.00 -8.49 13.94
C VAL A 276 -18.91 -9.19 15.30
N ARG A 277 -17.83 -8.98 16.05
CA ARG A 277 -17.64 -9.51 17.40
C ARG A 277 -18.69 -9.00 18.39
N ARG A 278 -18.95 -7.68 18.40
CA ARG A 278 -19.94 -7.04 19.30
C ARG A 278 -21.37 -7.50 19.01
N ASN A 279 -21.66 -7.87 17.77
CA ASN A 279 -22.96 -8.44 17.38
C ASN A 279 -23.10 -9.93 17.75
N GLY A 280 -22.09 -10.54 18.39
CA GLY A 280 -22.17 -11.91 18.91
C GLY A 280 -21.97 -13.00 17.87
N HIS A 281 -21.43 -12.65 16.69
CA HIS A 281 -21.12 -13.63 15.65
C HIS A 281 -19.98 -14.58 16.04
N PRO A 282 -19.91 -15.78 15.43
CA PRO A 282 -18.87 -16.76 15.74
C PRO A 282 -17.47 -16.26 15.41
N ASP A 283 -16.47 -16.78 16.12
CA ASP A 283 -15.07 -16.35 16.02
C ASP A 283 -14.46 -16.51 14.61
N TRP A 284 -14.84 -17.54 13.86
CA TRP A 284 -14.38 -17.70 12.47
C TRP A 284 -14.86 -16.56 11.57
N LEU A 285 -16.05 -15.98 11.83
CA LEU A 285 -16.61 -14.89 11.03
C LEU A 285 -15.96 -13.55 11.40
N GLN A 286 -15.64 -13.38 12.69
CA GLN A 286 -14.83 -12.26 13.16
C GLN A 286 -13.45 -12.28 12.50
N LEU A 287 -12.78 -13.44 12.50
CA LEU A 287 -11.50 -13.62 11.83
C LEU A 287 -11.59 -13.42 10.31
N ALA A 288 -12.60 -14.00 9.65
CA ALA A 288 -12.80 -13.84 8.21
C ALA A 288 -12.93 -12.35 7.82
N THR A 289 -13.67 -11.57 8.63
CA THR A 289 -13.82 -10.12 8.44
C THR A 289 -12.49 -9.38 8.63
N PHE A 290 -11.73 -9.73 9.67
CA PHE A 290 -10.39 -9.16 9.92
C PHE A 290 -9.43 -9.43 8.76
N LEU A 291 -9.39 -10.66 8.25
CA LEU A 291 -8.43 -11.08 7.22
C LEU A 291 -8.61 -10.36 5.88
N ARG A 292 -9.80 -9.81 5.58
CA ARG A 292 -10.13 -9.19 4.27
C ARG A 292 -9.10 -8.16 3.81
N GLY A 293 -8.56 -7.36 4.72
CA GLY A 293 -7.53 -6.38 4.38
C GLY A 293 -6.25 -7.00 3.81
N LEU A 294 -5.87 -8.20 4.27
CA LEU A 294 -4.67 -8.90 3.78
C LEU A 294 -4.81 -9.36 2.33
N GLY A 295 -6.03 -9.40 1.80
CA GLY A 295 -6.25 -9.58 0.37
C GLY A 295 -5.54 -8.54 -0.50
N MET A 296 -5.26 -7.35 0.03
CA MET A 296 -4.52 -6.31 -0.72
C MET A 296 -3.06 -6.68 -0.99
N LEU A 297 -2.51 -7.71 -0.35
CA LEU A 297 -1.12 -8.13 -0.55
C LEU A 297 -0.80 -8.51 -2.00
N PHE A 298 -1.80 -8.92 -2.80
CA PHE A 298 -1.57 -9.16 -4.23
C PHE A 298 -1.00 -7.94 -4.97
N LEU A 299 -1.26 -6.72 -4.46
CA LEU A 299 -0.79 -5.47 -5.05
C LEU A 299 0.74 -5.39 -5.09
N LEU A 300 1.45 -6.11 -4.22
CA LEU A 300 2.91 -6.21 -4.22
C LEU A 300 3.45 -6.81 -5.52
N TRP A 301 2.70 -7.73 -6.13
CA TRP A 301 3.10 -8.46 -7.31
C TRP A 301 2.30 -8.04 -8.55
N THR A 302 1.72 -6.83 -8.59
CA THR A 302 1.00 -6.36 -9.78
C THR A 302 1.93 -6.17 -10.98
N ASP A 303 1.42 -6.53 -12.15
CA ASP A 303 2.03 -6.26 -13.46
C ASP A 303 1.54 -4.91 -14.02
N ASP A 304 2.02 -4.55 -15.22
CA ASP A 304 1.66 -3.28 -15.86
C ASP A 304 0.14 -3.16 -16.13
N ASP A 305 -0.52 -4.28 -16.43
CA ASP A 305 -1.98 -4.31 -16.67
C ASP A 305 -2.78 -4.08 -15.38
N ALA A 306 -2.28 -4.57 -14.25
CA ALA A 306 -2.87 -4.39 -12.93
C ALA A 306 -2.37 -3.14 -12.19
N MET A 307 -1.40 -2.40 -12.74
CA MET A 307 -0.85 -1.17 -12.15
C MET A 307 -1.93 -0.15 -11.72
N PRO A 308 -3.03 0.07 -12.47
CA PRO A 308 -4.09 0.97 -12.02
C PRO A 308 -4.72 0.58 -10.68
N LEU A 309 -4.72 -0.71 -10.32
CA LEU A 309 -5.29 -1.19 -9.05
C LEU A 309 -4.52 -0.70 -7.82
N ARG A 310 -3.22 -0.37 -7.95
CA ARG A 310 -2.42 0.28 -6.89
C ARG A 310 -2.88 1.71 -6.59
N GLY A 311 -3.60 2.33 -7.52
CA GLY A 311 -4.17 3.67 -7.32
C GLY A 311 -5.43 3.69 -6.45
N ILE A 312 -5.95 2.53 -6.03
CA ILE A 312 -7.12 2.40 -5.16
C ILE A 312 -6.63 2.33 -3.71
N SER A 313 -7.15 3.21 -2.86
CA SER A 313 -6.74 3.26 -1.44
C SER A 313 -7.24 2.04 -0.66
N TYR A 314 -6.61 1.73 0.48
CA TYR A 314 -7.07 0.64 1.34
C TYR A 314 -8.51 0.84 1.81
N ASP A 315 -8.90 2.08 2.11
CA ASP A 315 -10.26 2.43 2.53
C ASP A 315 -11.27 2.16 1.41
N GLN A 316 -10.92 2.53 0.17
CA GLN A 316 -11.73 2.24 -1.00
C GLN A 316 -11.87 0.73 -1.25
N TRP A 317 -10.80 -0.04 -1.09
CA TRP A 317 -10.84 -1.50 -1.19
C TRP A 317 -11.76 -2.13 -0.14
N LEU A 318 -11.61 -1.73 1.12
CA LEU A 318 -12.37 -2.34 2.22
C LEU A 318 -13.85 -1.97 2.19
N ARG A 319 -14.20 -0.73 1.81
CA ARG A 319 -15.54 -0.15 2.05
C ARG A 319 -16.30 0.27 0.81
N HIS A 320 -15.61 0.73 -0.23
CA HIS A 320 -16.23 1.48 -1.34
C HIS A 320 -16.11 0.80 -2.70
N THR A 321 -15.66 -0.44 -2.74
CA THR A 321 -15.54 -1.23 -3.98
C THR A 321 -16.59 -2.32 -4.00
N ASP A 322 -17.62 -2.15 -4.83
CA ASP A 322 -18.61 -3.19 -5.09
C ASP A 322 -18.19 -4.04 -6.30
N THR A 323 -18.39 -5.35 -6.22
CA THR A 323 -18.11 -6.31 -7.30
C THR A 323 -19.40 -6.86 -7.92
N TRP A 324 -19.23 -7.60 -9.01
CA TRP A 324 -20.29 -8.20 -9.82
C TRP A 324 -19.83 -9.57 -10.35
N VAL A 325 -20.69 -10.34 -10.99
CA VAL A 325 -20.29 -11.62 -11.63
C VAL A 325 -19.73 -11.35 -13.02
N LEU A 326 -18.52 -11.82 -13.32
CA LEU A 326 -17.90 -11.68 -14.65
C LEU A 326 -18.55 -12.59 -15.70
N GLY A 327 -18.51 -12.16 -16.96
CA GLY A 327 -19.16 -12.86 -18.08
C GLY A 327 -20.69 -12.69 -18.10
N ARG A 328 -21.20 -11.73 -17.32
CA ARG A 328 -22.59 -11.30 -17.26
C ARG A 328 -22.67 -9.78 -17.44
N PRO A 329 -23.82 -9.26 -17.89
CA PRO A 329 -24.09 -7.83 -17.81
C PRO A 329 -23.96 -7.33 -16.37
N ILE A 330 -23.36 -6.15 -16.22
CA ILE A 330 -23.21 -5.50 -14.93
C ILE A 330 -24.58 -4.94 -14.53
N PRO A 331 -25.11 -5.26 -13.34
CA PRO A 331 -26.44 -4.80 -12.92
C PRO A 331 -26.53 -3.28 -12.87
N GLU A 332 -27.63 -2.70 -13.34
CA GLU A 332 -27.90 -1.26 -13.25
C GLU A 332 -28.09 -0.76 -11.80
N SER A 333 -28.28 -1.68 -10.85
CA SER A 333 -28.36 -1.37 -9.41
C SER A 333 -27.02 -1.00 -8.79
N ILE A 334 -25.89 -1.25 -9.46
CA ILE A 334 -24.58 -0.90 -8.94
C ILE A 334 -24.35 0.62 -8.96
N ALA A 335 -23.60 1.14 -7.99
CA ALA A 335 -23.26 2.55 -7.96
C ALA A 335 -22.55 3.01 -9.26
N HIS A 336 -22.97 4.16 -9.79
CA HIS A 336 -22.47 4.72 -11.05
C HIS A 336 -22.63 3.77 -12.25
N ALA A 337 -23.82 3.19 -12.44
CA ALA A 337 -24.13 2.29 -13.56
C ALA A 337 -23.86 2.91 -14.95
N ASN A 338 -23.88 4.23 -15.09
CA ASN A 338 -23.46 4.95 -16.31
C ASN A 338 -22.00 4.68 -16.72
N LEU A 339 -21.20 4.04 -15.86
CA LEU A 339 -19.84 3.61 -16.19
C LEU A 339 -19.78 2.18 -16.73
N ASN A 340 -20.86 1.39 -16.66
CA ASN A 340 -20.85 -0.04 -17.02
C ASN A 340 -20.33 -0.27 -18.43
N ASP A 341 -20.59 0.65 -19.36
CA ASP A 341 -20.09 0.62 -20.74
C ASP A 341 -18.56 0.75 -20.88
N LEU A 342 -17.86 1.16 -19.82
CA LEU A 342 -16.39 1.11 -19.79
C LEU A 342 -15.87 -0.32 -19.73
N ASN A 343 -16.68 -1.27 -19.25
CA ASN A 343 -16.31 -2.67 -19.20
C ASN A 343 -16.65 -3.35 -20.53
N THR A 344 -15.65 -3.91 -21.20
CA THR A 344 -15.85 -4.61 -22.46
C THR A 344 -16.76 -5.84 -22.32
N ASP A 345 -16.81 -6.44 -21.13
CA ASP A 345 -17.62 -7.63 -20.86
C ASP A 345 -19.07 -7.27 -20.51
N ASN A 346 -19.44 -5.99 -20.33
CA ASN A 346 -20.80 -5.60 -19.97
C ASN A 346 -21.85 -6.02 -21.01
N SER A 347 -21.44 -6.08 -22.28
CA SER A 347 -22.28 -6.54 -23.39
C SER A 347 -22.35 -8.07 -23.50
N THR A 348 -21.53 -8.79 -22.73
CA THR A 348 -21.45 -10.25 -22.81
C THR A 348 -22.46 -10.92 -21.88
N HIS A 349 -23.21 -11.86 -22.43
CA HIS A 349 -24.10 -12.71 -21.65
C HIS A 349 -23.79 -14.17 -21.94
N ARG A 350 -23.09 -14.84 -21.01
CA ARG A 350 -22.87 -16.29 -21.06
C ARG A 350 -23.89 -16.98 -20.15
N PRO A 351 -24.92 -17.65 -20.70
CA PRO A 351 -25.86 -18.40 -19.86
C PRO A 351 -25.13 -19.54 -19.12
N PRO A 352 -25.62 -19.96 -17.95
CA PRO A 352 -25.00 -21.06 -17.23
C PRO A 352 -25.24 -22.36 -18.01
N THR A 353 -24.20 -23.18 -18.17
CA THR A 353 -24.34 -24.53 -18.73
C THR A 353 -25.05 -25.43 -17.72
N GLU A 354 -25.79 -26.45 -18.18
CA GLU A 354 -26.39 -27.44 -17.27
C GLU A 354 -25.31 -28.03 -16.34
N GLY A 355 -25.54 -27.96 -15.01
CA GLY A 355 -24.57 -28.38 -13.99
C GLY A 355 -23.63 -27.27 -13.47
N GLN A 356 -23.72 -26.04 -13.97
CA GLN A 356 -22.95 -24.88 -13.49
C GLN A 356 -23.80 -23.85 -12.72
N ARG A 357 -24.92 -24.30 -12.11
CA ARG A 357 -25.69 -23.46 -11.20
C ARG A 357 -25.01 -23.38 -9.84
N GLY A 358 -25.10 -22.22 -9.20
CA GLY A 358 -24.51 -21.91 -7.91
C GLY A 358 -23.40 -20.88 -8.00
N MET A 359 -23.32 -19.99 -7.01
CA MET A 359 -22.32 -18.91 -6.98
C MET A 359 -20.89 -19.46 -6.99
N ALA A 360 -20.65 -20.64 -6.42
CA ALA A 360 -19.34 -21.30 -6.43
C ALA A 360 -18.70 -21.45 -7.83
N HIS A 361 -19.51 -21.53 -8.89
CA HIS A 361 -19.04 -21.74 -10.27
C HIS A 361 -18.80 -20.44 -11.05
N VAL A 362 -19.04 -19.27 -10.44
CA VAL A 362 -18.85 -17.99 -11.11
C VAL A 362 -17.40 -17.51 -11.05
N ASN A 363 -17.08 -16.57 -11.94
CA ASN A 363 -15.83 -15.83 -11.89
C ASN A 363 -16.09 -14.44 -11.35
N MET A 364 -15.29 -14.02 -10.38
CA MET A 364 -15.40 -12.71 -9.73
C MET A 364 -14.28 -11.78 -10.24
N PRO A 365 -14.49 -10.45 -10.20
CA PRO A 365 -13.44 -9.46 -10.36
C PRO A 365 -12.22 -9.79 -9.50
N TRP A 366 -11.02 -9.56 -10.03
CA TRP A 366 -9.77 -9.75 -9.31
C TRP A 366 -9.56 -8.62 -8.31
N THR A 367 -9.96 -8.87 -7.06
CA THR A 367 -9.96 -7.93 -5.94
C THR A 367 -9.28 -8.55 -4.71
N PRO A 368 -9.07 -7.78 -3.63
CA PRO A 368 -8.59 -8.33 -2.37
C PRO A 368 -9.41 -9.53 -1.88
N ASP A 369 -10.73 -9.50 -2.05
CA ASP A 369 -11.64 -10.57 -1.64
C ASP A 369 -11.41 -11.88 -2.44
N GLU A 370 -11.34 -11.82 -3.79
CA GLU A 370 -11.10 -13.01 -4.63
C GLU A 370 -9.69 -13.57 -4.43
N TYR A 371 -8.68 -12.71 -4.29
CA TYR A 371 -7.32 -13.15 -4.00
C TYR A 371 -7.23 -13.82 -2.63
N LEU A 372 -7.81 -13.22 -1.58
CA LEU A 372 -7.79 -13.80 -0.24
C LEU A 372 -8.56 -15.13 -0.18
N TYR A 373 -9.69 -15.25 -0.89
CA TYR A 373 -10.40 -16.52 -1.05
C TYR A 373 -9.45 -17.61 -1.56
N HIS A 374 -8.68 -17.33 -2.61
CA HIS A 374 -7.71 -18.26 -3.15
C HIS A 374 -6.54 -18.57 -2.21
N VAL A 375 -6.05 -17.57 -1.46
CA VAL A 375 -5.03 -17.79 -0.41
C VAL A 375 -5.56 -18.76 0.63
N LEU A 376 -6.78 -18.58 1.12
CA LEU A 376 -7.34 -19.45 2.16
C LEU A 376 -7.66 -20.86 1.66
N GLU A 377 -8.13 -21.02 0.42
CA GLU A 377 -8.36 -22.33 -0.21
C GLU A 377 -7.06 -23.07 -0.52
N GLY A 378 -6.02 -22.35 -0.93
CA GLY A 378 -4.71 -22.92 -1.26
C GLY A 378 -3.87 -23.28 -0.03
N ASN A 379 -4.26 -22.81 1.15
CA ASN A 379 -3.63 -23.14 2.42
C ASN A 379 -4.50 -24.12 3.22
N HIS A 380 -3.89 -25.03 3.98
CA HIS A 380 -4.61 -25.98 4.82
C HIS A 380 -5.18 -25.30 6.09
N THR A 381 -6.24 -24.50 5.93
CA THR A 381 -6.95 -23.84 7.03
C THR A 381 -8.00 -24.78 7.66
N THR A 382 -8.41 -24.48 8.89
CA THR A 382 -9.52 -25.17 9.58
C THR A 382 -10.78 -24.31 9.66
N LEU A 383 -10.84 -23.24 8.86
CA LEU A 383 -12.04 -22.41 8.73
C LEU A 383 -13.20 -23.23 8.14
N PRO A 384 -14.44 -22.94 8.54
CA PRO A 384 -15.61 -23.54 7.90
C PRO A 384 -15.72 -23.04 6.45
N ARG A 385 -16.37 -23.83 5.59
CA ARG A 385 -16.52 -23.52 4.16
C ARG A 385 -17.19 -22.16 3.94
N GLU A 386 -18.15 -21.83 4.77
CA GLU A 386 -18.89 -20.57 4.76
C GLU A 386 -17.97 -19.34 4.92
N ALA A 387 -16.82 -19.48 5.60
CA ALA A 387 -15.84 -18.40 5.72
C ALA A 387 -15.26 -17.99 4.35
N ALA A 388 -14.97 -18.97 3.50
CA ALA A 388 -14.45 -18.74 2.16
C ALA A 388 -15.50 -18.02 1.29
N ASP A 389 -16.76 -18.45 1.37
CA ASP A 389 -17.87 -17.82 0.64
C ASP A 389 -18.15 -16.39 1.12
N VAL A 390 -18.14 -16.15 2.44
CA VAL A 390 -18.30 -14.81 3.01
C VAL A 390 -17.20 -13.87 2.52
N ILE A 391 -15.94 -14.32 2.52
CA ILE A 391 -14.81 -13.51 2.02
C ILE A 391 -14.98 -13.23 0.53
N ARG A 392 -15.23 -14.27 -0.27
CA ARG A 392 -15.29 -14.19 -1.73
C ARG A 392 -16.38 -13.24 -2.22
N TYR A 393 -17.55 -13.27 -1.58
CA TYR A 393 -18.71 -12.49 -2.01
C TYR A 393 -18.97 -11.24 -1.15
N PHE A 394 -18.10 -10.91 -0.20
CA PHE A 394 -18.30 -9.78 0.72
C PHE A 394 -18.60 -8.47 -0.02
N SER A 395 -17.86 -8.20 -1.09
CA SER A 395 -18.03 -6.99 -1.91
C SER A 395 -19.11 -7.10 -2.99
N CYS A 396 -19.75 -8.27 -3.18
CA CYS A 396 -20.75 -8.50 -4.22
C CYS A 396 -22.15 -7.98 -3.79
N ARG A 397 -22.25 -6.70 -3.43
CA ARG A 397 -23.50 -6.09 -2.91
C ARG A 397 -24.66 -6.17 -3.89
N VAL A 398 -24.39 -6.14 -5.20
CA VAL A 398 -25.43 -6.31 -6.21
C VAL A 398 -26.17 -7.65 -6.05
N TRP A 399 -25.49 -8.69 -5.58
CA TRP A 399 -26.10 -10.00 -5.35
C TRP A 399 -26.97 -10.01 -4.09
N TYR A 400 -26.41 -9.68 -2.92
CA TYR A 400 -27.14 -9.85 -1.65
C TYR A 400 -27.99 -8.64 -1.23
N VAL A 401 -27.72 -7.42 -1.72
CA VAL A 401 -28.54 -6.21 -1.43
C VAL A 401 -29.59 -5.97 -2.51
N HIS A 402 -29.26 -6.24 -3.77
CA HIS A 402 -30.11 -5.92 -4.92
C HIS A 402 -30.66 -7.14 -5.66
N ASP A 403 -30.48 -8.34 -5.09
CA ASP A 403 -31.04 -9.59 -5.60
C ASP A 403 -30.66 -9.89 -7.07
N ALA A 404 -29.45 -9.51 -7.48
CA ALA A 404 -28.94 -9.80 -8.82
C ALA A 404 -28.64 -11.30 -9.02
N TYR A 405 -28.59 -11.73 -10.29
CA TYR A 405 -28.20 -13.09 -10.72
C TYR A 405 -29.09 -14.26 -10.24
N PRO A 406 -30.43 -14.15 -10.24
CA PRO A 406 -31.33 -15.25 -9.84
C PRO A 406 -31.23 -16.47 -10.77
N ASP A 407 -30.69 -16.31 -11.97
CA ASP A 407 -30.49 -17.39 -12.94
C ASP A 407 -29.24 -18.25 -12.67
N VAL A 408 -28.32 -17.74 -11.83
CA VAL A 408 -27.11 -18.44 -11.39
C VAL A 408 -27.27 -19.02 -9.99
N GLU A 409 -27.93 -18.27 -9.11
CA GLU A 409 -28.11 -18.65 -7.71
C GLU A 409 -28.70 -20.05 -7.53
N SER A 410 -28.20 -20.78 -6.53
CA SER A 410 -28.70 -22.08 -6.09
C SER A 410 -29.20 -22.02 -4.65
N ALA A 411 -29.97 -23.02 -4.24
CA ALA A 411 -30.47 -23.11 -2.87
C ALA A 411 -29.35 -23.18 -1.81
N ALA A 412 -28.15 -23.64 -2.18
CA ALA A 412 -26.99 -23.69 -1.30
C ALA A 412 -26.40 -22.30 -1.00
N ASP A 413 -26.64 -21.31 -1.86
CA ASP A 413 -26.06 -19.97 -1.73
C ASP A 413 -26.89 -19.06 -0.80
N LEU A 414 -28.16 -19.41 -0.55
CA LEU A 414 -29.11 -18.57 0.19
C LEU A 414 -28.64 -18.26 1.61
N ALA A 415 -28.08 -19.23 2.33
CA ALA A 415 -27.59 -19.03 3.69
C ALA A 415 -26.43 -18.01 3.75
N VAL A 416 -25.52 -18.05 2.77
CA VAL A 416 -24.40 -17.10 2.67
C VAL A 416 -24.93 -15.72 2.28
N LYS A 417 -25.88 -15.65 1.33
CA LYS A 417 -26.52 -14.40 0.91
C LYS A 417 -27.20 -13.68 2.08
N GLU A 418 -27.98 -14.41 2.88
CA GLU A 418 -28.65 -13.89 4.08
C GLU A 418 -27.63 -13.39 5.12
N LEU A 419 -26.56 -14.15 5.36
CA LEU A 419 -25.49 -13.76 6.27
C LEU A 419 -24.80 -12.46 5.81
N LEU A 420 -24.46 -12.36 4.52
CA LEU A 420 -23.84 -11.16 3.94
C LEU A 420 -24.76 -9.94 4.02
N PHE A 421 -26.06 -10.12 3.78
CA PHE A 421 -27.04 -9.05 3.91
C PHE A 421 -27.16 -8.54 5.36
N ALA A 422 -27.18 -9.46 6.33
CA ALA A 422 -27.18 -9.10 7.75
C ALA A 422 -25.92 -8.30 8.13
N LEU A 423 -24.74 -8.80 7.75
CA LEU A 423 -23.46 -8.11 7.99
C LEU A 423 -23.40 -6.72 7.34
N HIS A 424 -23.98 -6.57 6.15
CA HIS A 424 -24.04 -5.29 5.46
C HIS A 424 -24.94 -4.28 6.19
N THR A 425 -26.10 -4.74 6.68
CA THR A 425 -27.08 -3.88 7.37
C THR A 425 -26.50 -3.27 8.65
N ASP A 426 -25.68 -4.04 9.36
CA ASP A 426 -25.04 -3.59 10.60
C ASP A 426 -23.77 -2.76 10.37
N ARG A 427 -23.28 -2.67 9.12
CA ARG A 427 -22.01 -2.03 8.80
C ARG A 427 -22.16 -0.50 8.75
N GLN A 428 -21.51 0.17 9.69
CA GLN A 428 -21.35 1.63 9.65
C GLN A 428 -19.94 1.99 9.19
N VAL A 429 -19.83 3.06 8.39
CA VAL A 429 -18.54 3.65 8.07
C VAL A 429 -18.01 4.34 9.32
N PRO A 430 -16.84 3.94 9.85
CA PRO A 430 -16.30 4.56 11.05
C PRO A 430 -15.88 6.01 10.76
N THR A 431 -16.03 6.86 11.76
CA THR A 431 -15.45 8.20 11.73
C THR A 431 -13.93 8.12 11.98
N ALA A 432 -13.19 9.17 11.59
CA ALA A 432 -11.76 9.25 11.88
C ALA A 432 -11.48 9.15 13.38
N ASP A 433 -12.30 9.80 14.22
CA ASP A 433 -12.20 9.75 15.67
C ASP A 433 -12.46 8.35 16.22
N ALA A 434 -13.43 7.61 15.64
CA ALA A 434 -13.73 6.24 16.03
C ALA A 434 -12.54 5.31 15.72
N LEU A 435 -11.87 5.48 14.58
CA LEU A 435 -10.67 4.72 14.25
C LEU A 435 -9.49 5.08 15.16
N ALA A 436 -9.31 6.37 15.46
CA ALA A 436 -8.23 6.85 16.33
C ALA A 436 -8.38 6.37 17.80
N ALA A 437 -9.60 6.05 18.22
CA ALA A 437 -9.89 5.55 19.56
C ALA A 437 -9.67 4.03 19.72
N ILE A 438 -9.39 3.29 18.64
CA ILE A 438 -9.19 1.83 18.70
C ILE A 438 -7.83 1.52 19.30
N ASP A 439 -7.82 0.69 20.35
CA ASP A 439 -6.58 0.03 20.80
C ASP A 439 -6.23 -1.10 19.83
N VAL A 440 -5.40 -0.75 18.84
CA VAL A 440 -4.98 -1.69 17.80
C VAL A 440 -4.13 -2.81 18.38
N ASP A 441 -3.30 -2.56 19.39
CA ASP A 441 -2.39 -3.58 19.93
C ASP A 441 -3.18 -4.67 20.67
N GLU A 442 -4.12 -4.28 21.55
CA GLU A 442 -4.99 -5.23 22.26
C GLU A 442 -5.85 -6.04 21.27
N SER A 443 -6.49 -5.34 20.35
CA SER A 443 -7.42 -5.97 19.40
C SER A 443 -6.68 -6.87 18.41
N LEU A 444 -5.51 -6.45 17.92
CA LEU A 444 -4.69 -7.26 17.03
C LEU A 444 -4.23 -8.53 17.73
N ALA A 445 -3.82 -8.46 19.01
CA ALA A 445 -3.46 -9.66 19.77
C ALA A 445 -4.61 -10.69 19.82
N TYR A 446 -5.85 -10.22 19.98
CA TYR A 446 -7.04 -11.07 19.88
C TYR A 446 -7.19 -11.74 18.50
N TYR A 447 -7.14 -10.99 17.41
CA TYR A 447 -7.31 -11.56 16.06
C TYR A 447 -6.15 -12.47 15.64
N LEU A 448 -4.92 -12.19 16.09
CA LEU A 448 -3.78 -13.08 15.91
C LEU A 448 -3.98 -14.41 16.65
N SER A 449 -4.63 -14.40 17.82
CA SER A 449 -4.98 -15.62 18.56
C SER A 449 -6.02 -16.47 17.82
N LEU A 450 -7.00 -15.83 17.15
CA LEU A 450 -7.94 -16.52 16.27
C LEU A 450 -7.23 -17.08 15.04
N GLY A 451 -6.29 -16.32 14.47
CA GLY A 451 -5.42 -16.79 13.38
C GLY A 451 -4.67 -18.07 13.77
N ALA A 452 -4.09 -18.13 14.97
CA ALA A 452 -3.41 -19.32 15.47
C ALA A 452 -4.35 -20.54 15.66
N LYS A 453 -5.65 -20.31 15.86
CA LYS A 453 -6.66 -21.37 15.95
C LYS A 453 -7.03 -21.93 14.57
N TYR A 454 -7.15 -21.07 13.55
CA TYR A 454 -7.78 -21.41 12.28
C TYR A 454 -6.83 -21.55 11.08
N LEU A 455 -5.64 -20.95 11.16
CA LEU A 455 -4.70 -20.85 10.05
C LEU A 455 -3.43 -21.65 10.37
N PRO A 456 -2.72 -22.16 9.35
CA PRO A 456 -1.37 -22.68 9.56
C PRO A 456 -0.44 -21.55 10.06
N THR A 457 0.65 -21.91 10.73
CA THR A 457 1.64 -20.95 11.23
C THR A 457 2.16 -20.01 10.15
N VAL A 458 2.29 -20.52 8.92
CA VAL A 458 2.76 -19.79 7.74
C VAL A 458 1.80 -20.04 6.59
N LEU A 459 1.35 -18.96 5.96
CA LEU A 459 0.51 -18.97 4.77
C LEU A 459 1.37 -18.78 3.52
N GLN A 460 1.02 -19.48 2.44
CA GLN A 460 1.50 -19.19 1.09
C GLN A 460 0.61 -18.13 0.45
N TRP A 461 1.24 -17.12 -0.14
CA TRP A 461 0.62 -15.95 -0.76
C TRP A 461 0.92 -15.90 -2.25
#